data_AF-A0A7R9VAS8-F1
#
_entry.id   AF-A0A7R9VAS8-F1
#
_cell.length_a   1.000
_cell.length_b   1.000
_cell.length_c   1.000
_cell.angle_alpha   90.00
_cell.angle_beta   90.00
_cell.angle_gamma   90.00
#
_symmetry.space_group_name_H-M   'P 1'
#
loop_
_entity.id
_entity.type
_entity.pdbx_description
1 polymer ?
#
loop_
_entity_poly.entity_id
_entity_poly.type
_entity_poly.pdbx_seq_one_letter_code
_entity_poly.pdbx_strand_id
1 'polypeptide(L)'
;AGWGWGGRMKAAVTRGCIPLIVQDGILVEFEEQLPLKEYALRLPLWMTHKTPPILAVFNDTGRVRNMQKALECTWRLHWWRRPHGRAFEVVMCELKRRLLSTPDDRKKIKLDTDACTLDCGDGHPINLLADNATGL
;
A
#
# COMPACT_ATOMS: atom_id res chain seq x y z
N ALA A 1 3.73 -22.89 2.72
CA ALA A 1 3.21 -23.13 4.08
C ALA A 1 2.82 -21.80 4.72
N GLY A 2 1.65 -21.74 5.37
CA GLY A 2 1.11 -20.54 6.01
C GLY A 2 1.72 -20.32 7.39
N TRP A 3 2.94 -19.81 7.44
CA TRP A 3 3.63 -19.44 8.67
C TRP A 3 3.46 -17.93 8.91
N GLY A 4 2.28 -17.53 9.38
CA GLY A 4 2.01 -16.29 10.13
C GLY A 4 2.32 -14.92 9.51
N TRP A 5 3.07 -14.85 8.41
CA TRP A 5 3.55 -13.62 7.81
C TRP A 5 3.31 -13.67 6.31
N GLY A 6 2.62 -12.66 5.79
CA GLY A 6 2.20 -12.52 4.40
C GLY A 6 3.35 -12.25 3.43
N GLY A 7 4.45 -13.00 3.49
CA GLY A 7 5.57 -12.84 2.54
C GLY A 7 5.14 -12.94 1.07
N ARG A 8 4.04 -13.67 0.80
CA ARG A 8 3.40 -13.74 -0.52
C ARG A 8 2.77 -12.42 -0.95
N MET A 9 2.17 -11.67 -0.02
CA MET A 9 1.65 -10.34 -0.30
C MET A 9 2.80 -9.42 -0.69
N LYS A 10 3.85 -9.33 0.13
CA LYS A 10 5.06 -8.55 -0.20
C LYS A 10 5.63 -8.93 -1.54
N ALA A 11 5.80 -10.23 -1.79
CA ALA A 11 6.32 -10.71 -3.06
C ALA A 11 5.44 -10.28 -4.25
N ALA A 12 4.12 -10.25 -4.11
CA ALA A 12 3.22 -9.77 -5.15
C ALA A 12 3.29 -8.25 -5.32
N VAL A 13 3.24 -7.49 -4.22
CA VAL A 13 3.30 -6.03 -4.21
C VAL A 13 4.58 -5.52 -4.84
N THR A 14 5.73 -6.13 -4.55
CA THR A 14 7.02 -5.67 -5.10
C THR A 14 7.15 -5.86 -6.61
N ARG A 15 6.23 -6.56 -7.30
CA ARG A 15 6.16 -6.50 -8.76
C ARG A 15 5.70 -5.13 -9.27
N GLY A 16 5.01 -4.34 -8.44
CA GLY A 16 4.56 -2.99 -8.78
C GLY A 16 3.37 -2.91 -9.75
N CYS A 17 2.86 -4.04 -10.25
CA CYS A 17 1.80 -4.03 -11.28
C CYS A 17 0.76 -5.16 -11.14
N ILE A 18 0.81 -5.96 -10.08
CA ILE A 18 -0.11 -7.10 -9.87
C ILE A 18 -1.05 -6.76 -8.72
N PRO A 19 -2.33 -6.41 -9.00
CA PRO A 19 -3.33 -6.18 -7.96
C PRO A 19 -3.46 -7.39 -7.04
N LEU A 20 -3.64 -7.11 -5.75
CA LEU A 20 -3.67 -8.16 -4.73
C LEU A 20 -5.10 -8.65 -4.51
N ILE A 21 -5.22 -9.93 -4.18
CA ILE A 21 -6.44 -10.50 -3.61
C ILE A 21 -6.08 -10.97 -2.21
N VAL A 22 -6.70 -10.36 -1.20
CA VAL A 22 -6.43 -10.62 0.21
C VAL A 22 -7.70 -11.19 0.84
N GLN A 23 -7.55 -12.27 1.61
CA GLN A 23 -8.66 -12.83 2.37
C GLN A 23 -9.13 -11.83 3.42
N ASP A 24 -10.44 -11.67 3.57
CA ASP A 24 -11.02 -10.81 4.59
C ASP A 24 -10.69 -11.30 6.01
N GLY A 25 -10.60 -10.36 6.96
CA GLY A 25 -10.25 -10.64 8.36
C GLY A 25 -8.77 -10.95 8.64
N ILE A 26 -7.89 -10.91 7.63
CA ILE A 26 -6.43 -11.04 7.82
C ILE A 26 -5.79 -9.65 7.80
N LEU A 27 -5.16 -9.24 8.90
CA LEU A 27 -4.38 -8.01 8.92
C LEU A 27 -3.10 -8.17 8.09
N VAL A 28 -2.83 -7.18 7.24
CA VAL A 28 -1.62 -7.15 6.41
C VAL A 28 -0.74 -5.96 6.75
N GLU A 29 0.50 -5.96 6.25
CA GLU A 29 1.42 -4.85 6.52
C GLU A 29 0.85 -3.50 6.09
N PHE A 30 1.02 -2.50 6.96
CA PHE A 30 0.63 -1.12 6.73
C PHE A 30 -0.82 -0.89 6.29
N GLU A 31 -1.73 -1.82 6.56
CA GLU A 31 -3.12 -1.73 6.14
C GLU A 31 -3.84 -0.48 6.67
N GLU A 32 -3.51 -0.05 7.90
CA GLU A 32 -4.09 1.14 8.50
C GLU A 32 -3.47 2.45 7.99
N GLN A 33 -2.24 2.37 7.46
CA GLN A 33 -1.46 3.54 7.04
C GLN A 33 -1.54 3.80 5.54
N LEU A 34 -1.72 2.76 4.73
CA LEU A 34 -1.74 2.83 3.27
C LEU A 34 -3.15 2.56 2.74
N PRO A 35 -3.51 3.12 1.57
CA PRO A 35 -4.84 2.93 0.98
C PRO A 35 -4.97 1.55 0.33
N LEU A 36 -4.96 0.48 1.13
CA LEU A 36 -4.95 -0.90 0.65
C LEU A 36 -6.08 -1.19 -0.36
N LYS A 37 -7.25 -0.58 -0.17
CA LYS A 37 -8.42 -0.73 -1.07
C LYS A 37 -8.20 -0.17 -2.49
N GLU A 38 -7.19 0.68 -2.69
CA GLU A 38 -6.85 1.22 -4.01
C GLU A 38 -6.09 0.22 -4.86
N TYR A 39 -5.40 -0.76 -4.25
CA TYR A 39 -4.56 -1.73 -4.98
C TYR A 39 -4.79 -3.20 -4.60
N ALA A 40 -5.69 -3.47 -3.64
CA ALA A 40 -6.05 -4.80 -3.21
C ALA A 40 -7.56 -4.98 -3.10
N LEU A 41 -8.01 -6.16 -3.51
CA LEU A 41 -9.36 -6.64 -3.31
C LEU A 41 -9.43 -7.50 -2.05
N ARG A 42 -10.37 -7.18 -1.15
CA ARG A 42 -10.73 -8.03 -0.02
C ARG A 42 -11.82 -9.01 -0.44
N LEU A 43 -11.58 -10.30 -0.22
CA LEU A 43 -12.58 -11.35 -0.46
C LEU A 43 -12.82 -12.17 0.81
N PRO A 44 -14.06 -12.30 1.27
CA PRO A 44 -14.35 -13.19 2.37
C PRO A 44 -14.21 -14.64 1.93
N LEU A 45 -13.72 -15.51 2.83
CA LEU A 45 -13.37 -16.89 2.51
C LEU A 45 -14.52 -17.67 1.86
N TRP A 46 -15.76 -17.47 2.33
CA TRP A 46 -16.94 -18.12 1.79
C TRP A 46 -17.27 -17.70 0.34
N MET A 47 -16.77 -16.56 -0.12
CA MET A 47 -16.97 -16.05 -1.48
C MET A 47 -15.86 -16.49 -2.45
N THR A 48 -14.86 -17.27 -2.00
CA THR A 48 -13.73 -17.70 -2.85
C THR A 48 -14.18 -18.40 -4.14
N HIS A 49 -15.28 -19.17 -4.11
CA HIS A 49 -15.85 -19.81 -5.29
C HIS A 49 -16.38 -18.82 -6.35
N LYS A 50 -16.70 -17.58 -5.97
CA LYS A 50 -17.12 -16.49 -6.87
C LYS A 50 -15.96 -15.61 -7.33
N THR A 51 -14.71 -15.99 -7.06
CA THR A 51 -13.55 -15.18 -7.47
C THR A 51 -13.53 -14.92 -8.99
N PRO A 52 -13.70 -15.91 -9.88
CA PRO A 52 -13.67 -15.65 -11.32
C PRO A 52 -14.68 -14.60 -11.80
N PRO A 53 -15.99 -14.67 -11.48
CA PRO A 53 -16.94 -13.65 -11.93
C PRO A 53 -16.68 -12.28 -11.27
N ILE A 54 -16.18 -12.22 -10.04
CA ILE A 54 -15.81 -10.94 -9.41
C ILE A 54 -14.65 -10.28 -10.17
N LEU A 55 -13.62 -11.05 -10.52
CA LEU A 55 -12.48 -10.55 -11.27
C LEU A 55 -12.87 -10.09 -12.68
N ALA A 56 -13.81 -10.78 -13.34
CA ALA A 56 -14.35 -10.35 -14.62
C ALA A 56 -14.96 -8.94 -14.53
N VAL A 57 -15.82 -8.68 -13.54
CA VAL A 57 -16.42 -7.35 -13.33
C VAL A 57 -15.36 -6.28 -13.07
N PHE A 58 -14.32 -6.59 -12.29
CA PHE A 58 -13.23 -5.63 -12.01
C PHE A 58 -12.43 -5.29 -13.26
N ASN A 59 -12.22 -6.27 -14.13
CA ASN A 59 -11.54 -6.08 -15.40
C ASN A 59 -12.39 -5.21 -16.35
N ASP A 60 -13.68 -5.55 -16.50
CA ASP A 60 -14.59 -4.87 -17.44
C ASP A 60 -14.86 -3.42 -17.03
N THR A 61 -14.95 -3.16 -15.73
CA THR A 61 -15.10 -1.79 -15.18
C THR A 61 -13.82 -0.96 -15.26
N GLY A 62 -12.68 -1.55 -15.68
CA GLY A 62 -11.39 -0.88 -15.73
C GLY A 62 -10.75 -0.65 -14.36
N ARG A 63 -11.34 -1.14 -13.26
CA ARG A 63 -10.79 -1.01 -11.91
C ARG A 63 -9.41 -1.66 -11.77
N VAL A 64 -9.17 -2.76 -12.49
CA VAL A 64 -7.85 -3.41 -12.54
C VAL A 64 -6.77 -2.42 -12.96
N ARG A 65 -7.00 -1.60 -13.99
CA ARG A 65 -6.02 -0.59 -14.44
C ARG A 65 -5.72 0.45 -13.36
N ASN A 66 -6.75 0.92 -12.66
CA ASN A 66 -6.57 1.86 -11.56
C ASN A 66 -5.77 1.25 -10.41
N MET A 67 -6.02 -0.03 -10.09
CA MET A 67 -5.25 -0.76 -9.08
C MET A 67 -3.79 -0.95 -9.49
N GLN A 68 -3.54 -1.25 -10.75
CA GLN A 68 -2.19 -1.36 -11.30
C GLN A 68 -1.45 -0.03 -11.20
N LYS A 69 -2.10 1.08 -11.57
CA LYS A 69 -1.53 2.43 -11.44
C LYS A 69 -1.20 2.78 -9.98
N ALA A 70 -2.10 2.48 -9.05
CA ALA A 70 -1.84 2.68 -7.62
C ALA A 70 -0.61 1.86 -7.13
N LEU A 71 -0.42 0.66 -7.66
CA LEU A 71 0.73 -0.18 -7.31
C LEU A 71 2.06 0.35 -7.83
N GLU A 72 2.11 1.00 -9.00
CA GLU A 72 3.34 1.58 -9.56
C GLU A 72 4.04 2.50 -8.56
N CYS A 73 3.25 3.16 -7.73
CA CYS A 73 3.73 3.97 -6.62
C CYS A 73 3.93 3.19 -5.32
N THR A 74 2.88 2.49 -4.90
CA THR A 74 2.75 1.99 -3.53
C THR A 74 3.75 0.89 -3.21
N TRP A 75 4.24 0.15 -4.21
CA TRP A 75 5.15 -0.97 -3.98
C TRP A 75 6.43 -0.56 -3.24
N ARG A 76 6.90 0.67 -3.46
CA ARG A 76 8.10 1.23 -2.82
C ARG A 76 7.92 1.29 -1.29
N LEU A 77 6.72 1.59 -0.82
CA LEU A 77 6.38 1.71 0.61
C LEU A 77 6.28 0.35 1.32
N HIS A 78 6.24 -0.75 0.57
CA HIS A 78 6.27 -2.11 1.11
C HIS A 78 7.66 -2.74 1.11
N TRP A 79 8.65 -2.05 0.54
CA TRP A 79 10.03 -2.52 0.41
C TRP A 79 10.98 -1.71 1.30
N TRP A 80 11.82 -2.40 2.06
CA TRP A 80 12.72 -1.77 3.04
C TRP A 80 14.06 -1.34 2.45
N ARG A 81 14.52 -2.02 1.39
CA ARG A 81 15.89 -1.84 0.88
C ARG A 81 15.96 -0.70 -0.13
N ARG A 82 16.82 0.28 0.13
CA ARG A 82 17.20 1.35 -0.80
C ARG A 82 17.91 0.77 -2.05
N PRO A 83 17.93 1.47 -3.20
CA PRO A 83 17.47 2.85 -3.42
C PRO A 83 15.94 3.01 -3.52
N HIS A 84 15.23 1.99 -4.00
CA HIS A 84 13.80 2.13 -4.32
C HIS A 84 12.86 1.85 -3.14
N GLY A 85 13.32 1.17 -2.09
CA GLY A 85 12.54 0.90 -0.89
C GLY A 85 12.33 2.16 -0.04
N ARG A 86 11.08 2.40 0.32
CA ARG A 86 10.58 3.57 1.06
C ARG A 86 9.67 3.17 2.24
N ALA A 87 9.79 1.94 2.75
CA ALA A 87 8.99 1.47 3.88
C ALA A 87 9.30 2.18 5.20
N PHE A 88 10.53 2.67 5.38
CA PHE A 88 10.92 3.43 6.57
C PHE A 88 10.11 4.73 6.69
N GLU A 89 9.76 5.36 5.58
CA GLU A 89 9.02 6.61 5.52
C GLU A 89 7.63 6.44 6.14
N VAL A 90 6.95 5.30 5.91
CA VAL A 90 5.66 4.98 6.54
C VAL A 90 5.79 4.89 8.06
N VAL A 91 6.84 4.18 8.53
CA VAL A 91 7.10 4.05 9.98
C VAL A 91 7.42 5.40 10.60
N MET A 92 8.27 6.20 9.96
CA MET A 92 8.66 7.51 10.46
C MET A 92 7.48 8.48 10.49
N CYS A 93 6.60 8.47 9.48
CA CYS A 93 5.37 9.25 9.51
C CYS A 93 4.48 8.83 10.70
N GLU A 94 4.32 7.53 10.94
CA GLU A 94 3.47 7.02 12.02
C GLU A 94 4.05 7.35 13.41
N LEU A 95 5.37 7.25 13.58
CA LEU A 95 6.04 7.66 14.81
C LEU A 95 5.89 9.17 15.06
N LYS A 96 6.03 10.00 14.01
CA LYS A 96 5.82 11.45 14.09
C LYS A 96 4.39 11.78 14.48
N ARG A 97 3.41 11.10 13.87
CA ARG A 97 1.98 11.25 14.20
C ARG A 97 1.72 10.96 15.68
N ARG A 98 2.29 9.89 16.22
CA ARG A 98 2.17 9.50 17.63
C ARG A 98 2.85 10.49 18.57
N LEU A 99 4.07 10.93 18.22
CA LEU A 99 4.83 11.88 19.03
C LEU A 99 4.09 13.22 19.17
N LEU A 100 3.43 13.67 18.11
CA LEU A 100 2.67 14.92 18.10
C LEU A 100 1.31 14.80 18.83
N SER A 101 0.97 13.63 19.38
CA SER A 101 -0.22 13.33 20.21
C SER A 101 -1.51 14.00 19.73
N THR A 102 -1.67 14.23 18.42
CA THR A 102 -2.83 14.95 17.91
C THR A 102 -3.93 13.92 17.70
N PRO A 103 -5.06 13.96 18.43
CA PRO A 103 -6.16 13.01 18.25
C PRO A 103 -6.94 13.23 16.95
N ASP A 104 -6.44 14.09 16.06
CA ASP A 104 -7.14 14.55 14.89
C ASP A 104 -6.89 13.62 13.72
N ASP A 105 -7.93 12.88 13.33
CA ASP A 105 -7.97 12.02 12.15
C ASP A 105 -7.58 12.74 10.85
N ARG A 106 -7.57 14.08 10.85
CA ARG A 106 -7.10 14.92 9.74
C ARG A 106 -5.59 14.86 9.50
N LYS A 107 -4.79 14.35 10.45
CA LYS A 107 -3.32 14.16 10.34
C LYS A 107 -2.91 12.70 10.12
N LYS A 108 -3.78 11.90 9.49
CA LYS A 108 -3.40 10.55 9.01
C LYS A 108 -2.42 10.66 7.86
N ILE A 109 -1.59 9.62 7.72
CA ILE A 109 -0.71 9.44 6.57
C ILE A 109 -1.58 9.46 5.30
N LYS A 110 -1.22 10.29 4.32
CA LYS A 110 -1.90 10.36 3.03
C LYS A 110 -0.93 9.98 1.94
N LEU A 111 -1.33 9.01 1.13
CA LEU A 111 -0.62 8.64 -0.09
C LEU A 111 -1.38 9.20 -1.28
N ASP A 112 -0.73 10.04 -2.07
CA ASP A 112 -1.19 10.40 -3.40
C ASP A 112 -0.53 9.44 -4.39
N THR A 113 -1.34 8.54 -4.96
CA THR A 113 -0.89 7.52 -5.91
C THR A 113 -0.67 8.08 -7.32
N ASP A 114 -1.24 9.25 -7.66
CA ASP A 114 -1.06 9.90 -8.95
C ASP A 114 0.22 10.75 -8.97
N ALA A 115 0.46 11.53 -7.92
CA ALA A 115 1.67 12.35 -7.78
C ALA A 115 2.86 11.57 -7.19
N CYS A 116 2.62 10.36 -6.68
CA CYS A 116 3.59 9.55 -5.97
C CYS A 116 4.25 10.24 -4.77
N THR A 117 3.40 10.81 -3.91
CA THR A 117 3.86 11.53 -2.73
C THR A 117 3.23 11.02 -1.45
N LEU A 118 4.01 10.96 -0.38
CA LEU A 118 3.57 10.58 0.95
C LEU A 118 3.57 11.80 1.88
N ASP A 119 2.41 12.19 2.40
CA ASP A 119 2.25 13.26 3.38
C ASP A 119 2.04 12.66 4.78
N CYS A 120 2.92 13.03 5.72
CA CYS A 120 2.83 12.61 7.11
C CYS A 120 1.88 13.50 7.96
N GLY A 121 1.18 14.46 7.35
CA GLY A 121 0.31 15.43 8.02
C GLY A 121 1.05 16.65 8.58
N ASP A 122 2.26 16.92 8.06
CA ASP A 122 3.13 18.03 8.45
C ASP A 122 3.30 19.10 7.35
N GLY A 123 2.62 18.94 6.21
CA GLY A 123 2.69 19.88 5.08
C GLY A 123 3.95 19.73 4.22
N HIS A 124 4.77 18.71 4.45
CA HIS A 124 5.98 18.43 3.68
C HIS A 124 5.88 17.06 2.99
N PRO A 125 5.21 16.96 1.83
CA PRO A 125 5.04 15.70 1.13
C PRO A 125 6.39 15.15 0.64
N ILE A 126 6.62 13.87 0.90
CA ILE A 126 7.81 13.13 0.50
C ILE A 126 7.59 12.57 -0.91
N ASN A 127 8.44 12.95 -1.86
CA ASN A 127 8.44 12.35 -3.20
C ASN A 127 9.03 10.93 -3.17
N LEU A 128 8.25 9.95 -3.59
CA LEU A 128 8.61 8.52 -3.58
C LEU A 128 9.42 8.08 -4.81
N LEU A 129 9.37 8.87 -5.89
CA LEU A 129 10.13 8.66 -7.12
C LEU A 129 11.50 9.34 -7.09
N ALA A 130 11.68 10.35 -6.24
CA ALA A 130 12.97 10.97 -6.03
C ALA A 130 13.93 9.94 -5.38
N ASP A 131 14.92 9.49 -6.14
CA ASP A 131 16.05 8.75 -5.60
C ASP A 131 16.92 9.77 -4.85
N ASN A 132 16.80 9.82 -3.52
CA ASN A 132 17.78 10.52 -2.69
C ASN A 132 19.10 9.72 -2.77
N ALA A 133 19.86 9.93 -3.84
CA ALA A 133 21.16 9.35 -4.13
C ALA A 133 22.28 9.91 -3.23
N THR A 134 21.97 10.23 -1.97
CA THR A 134 22.93 10.75 -1.00
C THR A 134 22.62 10.17 0.38
N GLY A 135 23.31 9.10 0.73
CA GLY A 135 23.26 8.56 2.09
C GLY A 135 23.67 7.10 2.20
N LEU A 136 24.99 6.88 2.15
CA LEU A 136 25.78 5.74 2.68
C LEU A 136 25.45 4.32 2.19
#